data_AF-A0A0B6X532-F1
#
_entry.id   AF-A0A0B6X532-F1
#
_cell.length_a   1.000
_cell.length_b   1.000
_cell.length_c   1.000
_cell.angle_alpha   90.00
_cell.angle_beta   90.00
_cell.angle_gamma   90.00
#
_symmetry.space_group_name_H-M   'P 1'
#
loop_
_entity.id
_entity.type
_entity.pdbx_description
1 polymer ?
#
loop_
_entity_poly.entity_id
_entity_poly.type
_entity_poly.pdbx_seq_one_letter_code
_entity_poly.pdbx_strand_id
1 'polypeptide(L)' 'MLSGEMLPERMYADTLIIDSEALTLAMTYRYHIEATSPLRVMEARFEMDPAAPLIRIASPDDKDEKEIHIYG' A
#
# COMPACT_ATOMS: atom_id res chain seq x y z
N MET A 1 12.00 14.09 -16.60
CA MET A 1 10.95 13.51 -15.75
C MET A 1 9.65 13.54 -16.55
N LEU A 2 9.38 12.47 -17.30
CA LEU A 2 8.22 12.40 -18.20
C LEU A 2 7.02 11.73 -17.48
N SER A 3 5.82 12.23 -17.77
CA SER A 3 4.54 11.50 -17.85
C SER A 3 3.73 11.05 -16.61
N GLY A 4 3.79 11.73 -15.46
CA GLY A 4 2.74 11.59 -14.42
C GLY A 4 2.52 10.15 -13.93
N GLU A 5 3.60 9.36 -13.93
CA GLU A 5 3.58 7.96 -13.58
C GLU A 5 3.18 7.77 -12.11
N MET A 6 2.33 6.78 -11.85
CA MET A 6 1.89 6.42 -10.51
C MET A 6 2.86 5.39 -9.95
N LEU A 7 3.64 5.79 -8.94
CA LEU A 7 4.54 4.89 -8.23
C LEU A 7 3.78 4.22 -7.08
N PRO A 8 3.63 2.87 -7.10
CA PRO A 8 3.01 2.17 -6.00
C PRO A 8 3.97 2.13 -4.81
N GLU A 9 3.49 2.65 -3.69
CA GLU A 9 4.26 2.72 -2.44
C GLU A 9 3.51 1.98 -1.33
N ARG A 10 4.26 1.33 -0.43
CA ARG A 10 3.65 0.64 0.71
C ARG A 10 3.09 1.65 1.68
N MET A 11 1.80 1.53 2.00
CA MET A 11 1.24 2.22 3.15
C MET A 11 1.46 1.38 4.42
N TYR A 12 2.08 1.97 5.42
CA TYR A 12 2.26 1.35 6.72
C TYR A 12 1.07 1.68 7.61
N ALA A 13 0.43 0.65 8.16
CA ALA A 13 -0.60 0.82 9.16
C ALA A 13 0.02 1.45 10.42
N ASP A 14 -0.60 2.52 10.90
CA ASP A 14 -0.16 3.27 12.08
C ASP A 14 -0.98 2.89 13.30
N THR A 15 -2.31 2.90 13.17
CA THR A 15 -3.23 2.51 14.24
C THR A 15 -4.27 1.51 13.74
N LEU A 16 -4.57 0.53 14.59
CA LEU A 16 -5.60 -0.48 14.40
C LEU A 16 -6.56 -0.45 15.58
N ILE A 17 -7.85 -0.26 15.33
CA ILE A 17 -8.91 -0.35 16.34
C ILE A 17 -9.85 -1.47 15.93
N ILE A 18 -10.05 -2.41 16.85
CA ILE A 18 -10.95 -3.55 16.69
C ILE A 18 -12.07 -3.41 17.70
N ASP A 19 -13.30 -3.34 17.20
CA ASP A 19 -14.50 -3.45 18.01
C ASP A 19 -15.12 -4.83 17.77
N SER A 20 -14.99 -5.73 18.74
CA SER A 20 -15.52 -7.09 18.64
C SER A 20 -17.01 -7.19 18.92
N GLU A 21 -17.63 -6.18 19.53
CA GLU A 21 -19.07 -6.15 19.76
C GLU A 21 -19.80 -5.65 18.51
N ALA A 22 -19.34 -4.53 17.96
CA ALA A 22 -19.87 -3.98 16.72
C ALA A 22 -19.36 -4.71 15.45
N LEU A 23 -18.37 -5.61 15.59
CA LEU A 23 -17.70 -6.30 14.49
C LEU A 23 -17.11 -5.34 13.45
N THR A 24 -16.46 -4.28 13.92
CA THR A 24 -15.85 -3.27 13.05
C THR A 24 -14.33 -3.21 13.23
N LEU A 25 -13.68 -2.84 12.13
CA LEU A 25 -12.25 -2.61 12.05
C LEU A 25 -12.01 -1.21 11.53
N ALA A 26 -11.27 -0.39 12.28
CA ALA A 26 -10.80 0.91 11.81
C ALA A 26 -9.27 0.90 11.72
N MET A 27 -8.76 1.34 10.58
CA MET A 27 -7.33 1.39 10.29
C MET A 27 -6.94 2.80 9.89
N THR A 28 -5.84 3.30 10.46
CA THR A 28 -5.18 4.51 9.97
C THR A 28 -3.84 4.12 9.37
N TYR A 29 -3.47 4.85 8.32
CA TYR A 29 -2.19 4.70 7.66
C TYR A 29 -1.50 6.06 7.66
N ARG A 30 -0.18 6.06 7.80
CA ARG A 30 0.63 7.28 7.72
C ARG A 30 1.64 7.14 6.60
N TYR A 31 1.70 8.17 5.77
CA TYR A 31 2.72 8.30 4.72
C TYR A 31 3.59 9.52 5.03
N HIS A 32 4.90 9.33 4.99
CA HIS A 32 5.88 10.40 5.20
C HIS A 32 6.56 10.73 3.88
N ILE A 33 6.54 12.00 3.50
CA ILE A 33 7.19 12.48 2.29
C ILE A 33 7.92 13.79 2.59
N GLU A 34 9.01 14.03 1.87
CA GLU A 34 9.70 15.32 1.92
C GLU A 34 8.78 16.43 1.40
N ALA A 35 8.76 17.56 2.11
CA ALA A 35 7.97 18.72 1.71
C ALA A 35 8.37 19.28 0.33
N THR A 36 9.61 19.02 -0.09
CA THR A 36 10.16 19.41 -1.39
C THR A 36 9.87 18.41 -2.51
N SER A 37 9.21 17.29 -2.21
CA SER A 37 8.89 16.27 -3.20
C SER A 37 7.95 16.82 -4.29
N PRO A 38 8.23 16.58 -5.59
CA PRO A 38 7.39 17.06 -6.69
C PRO A 38 6.09 16.26 -6.87
N LEU A 39 5.58 15.62 -5.81
CA LEU A 39 4.36 14.84 -5.80
C LEU A 39 3.13 15.75 -5.98
N ARG A 40 2.23 15.37 -6.89
CA ARG A 40 0.99 16.14 -7.15
C ARG A 40 -0.26 15.46 -6.62
N VAL A 41 -0.29 14.13 -6.64
CA VAL A 41 -1.45 13.32 -6.29
C VAL A 41 -0.97 12.10 -5.53
N MET A 42 -1.74 11.72 -4.52
CA MET A 42 -1.52 10.53 -3.72
C MET A 42 -2.87 9.83 -3.57
N GLU A 43 -2.91 8.54 -3.87
CA GLU A 43 -4.13 7.74 -3.82
C GLU A 43 -3.89 6.56 -2.88
N ALA A 44 -4.71 6.43 -1.84
CA ALA A 44 -4.71 5.25 -1.00
C ALA A 44 -5.56 4.16 -1.67
N ARG A 45 -4.94 3.03 -2.00
CA ARG A 45 -5.62 1.86 -2.55
C ARG A 45 -5.59 0.74 -1.52
N PHE A 46 -6.75 0.14 -1.28
CA PHE A 46 -6.90 -1.05 -0.46
C PHE A 46 -7.74 -2.06 -1.23
N GLU A 47 -7.56 -3.34 -0.89
CA GLU A 47 -8.26 -4.44 -1.51
C GLU A 47 -8.65 -5.42 -0.41
N MET A 48 -9.88 -5.92 -0.50
CA MET A 48 -10.53 -6.77 0.49
C MET A 48 -10.76 -8.19 -0.03
N ASP A 49 -10.70 -8.40 -1.36
CA ASP A 49 -10.78 -9.72 -1.98
C ASP A 49 -9.44 -10.46 -1.83
N PRO A 50 -9.39 -11.59 -1.10
CA PRO A 50 -8.17 -12.39 -0.96
C PRO A 50 -7.66 -12.97 -2.29
N ALA A 51 -8.52 -13.09 -3.30
CA ALA A 51 -8.18 -13.60 -4.62
C ALA A 51 -7.76 -12.51 -5.62
N ALA A 52 -7.87 -11.23 -5.24
CA ALA A 52 -7.44 -10.15 -6.10
C ALA A 52 -5.93 -10.23 -6.39
N PRO A 53 -5.50 -9.78 -7.59
CA PRO A 53 -4.08 -9.64 -7.91
C PRO A 53 -3.53 -8.41 -7.18
N LEU A 54 -3.36 -8.54 -5.86
CA LEU A 54 -2.76 -7.52 -5.00
C LEU A 54 -1.40 -7.13 -5.57
N ILE A 55 -1.08 -5.83 -5.58
CA ILE A 55 0.31 -5.38 -5.70
C ILE A 55 1.01 -5.86 -4.43
N ARG A 56 1.63 -7.03 -4.51
CA ARG A 56 2.43 -7.60 -3.43
C ARG A 56 3.85 -7.05 -3.55
N ILE A 57 4.35 -6.48 -2.47
CA ILE A 57 5.76 -6.14 -2.37
C ILE A 57 6.46 -7.44 -2.01
N ALA A 58 7.25 -7.96 -2.95
CA ALA A 58 7.97 -9.20 -2.80
C ALA A 58 8.75 -9.24 -1.48
N SER A 59 8.44 -10.20 -0.62
CA SER A 59 9.35 -10.56 0.46
C SER A 59 10.53 -11.34 -0.13
N PRO A 60 11.76 -11.18 0.37
CA PRO A 60 12.89 -12.01 -0.06
C PRO A 60 12.64 -13.53 0.07
N ASP A 61 11.72 -13.92 0.94
CA ASP A 61 11.35 -15.32 1.22
C ASP A 61 10.10 -15.80 0.46
N ASP A 62 9.44 -14.95 -0.34
CA ASP A 62 8.25 -15.34 -1.11
C ASP A 62 8.65 -16.13 -2.36
N LYS A 63 8.17 -17.38 -2.45
CA LYS A 63 8.42 -18.30 -3.59
C LYS A 63 7.35 -18.23 -4.67
N ASP A 64 6.44 -17.27 -4.60
CA ASP A 64 5.36 -17.11 -5.57
C ASP A 64 5.89 -16.43 -6.85
N GLU A 65 6.00 -17.20 -7.94
CA GLU A 65 6.51 -16.75 -9.26
C GLU A 65 5.63 -15.71 -9.98
N LYS A 66 4.55 -15.22 -9.33
CA LYS A 66 3.57 -14.28 -9.90
C LYS A 66 3.73 -12.84 -9.36
N GLU A 67 4.93 -12.47 -8.91
CA GLU A 67 5.15 -11.15 -8.31
C GLU A 67 5.79 -10.15 -9.28
N ILE A 68 5.13 -8.99 -9.40
CA ILE A 68 5.67 -7.81 -10.08
C ILE A 68 6.74 -7.24 -9.15
N HIS A 69 8.00 -7.44 -9.51
CA HIS A 69 9.11 -6.86 -8.78
C HIS A 69 9.21 -5.36 -9.09
N ILE A 70 8.92 -4.53 -8.10
CA ILE A 70 9.08 -3.08 -8.20
C ILE A 70 10.41 -2.74 -7.57
N TYR A 71 11.47 -2.85 -8.37
CA TYR A 71 12.78 -2.33 -8.02
C TYR A 71 12.79 -0.83 -8.32
N GLY A 72 12.98 -0.02 -7.28
CA GLY A 72 13.48 1.35 -7.38
C GLY A 72 15.01 1.37 -7.37
#